data_AF-A0A0W0UA42-F1
#
_entry.id   AF-A0A0W0UA42-F1
#
_cell.length_a   1.000
_cell.length_b   1.000
_cell.length_c   1.000
_cell.angle_alpha   90.00
_cell.angle_beta   90.00
_cell.angle_gamma   90.00
#
_symmetry.space_group_name_H-M   'P 1'
#
loop_
_entity.id
_entity.type
_entity.pdbx_description
1 polymer ?
#
loop_
_entity_poly.entity_id
_entity_poly.type
_entity_poly.pdbx_seq_one_letter_code
_entity_poly.pdbx_strand_id
1 'polypeptide(L)'
;MPKRLDMEDVDIYKRPATKVIEGETQVSIGDLHSNAIKLLFVLQRHGIVDISAENYYNLVAIYTKPCCYLTQDDMARFKKIIDQIPVINRNMLVRLIGDETADRGQNDYFTLKILEKLHQEKVPVTILLSNHGVEFVEAYERYIEQNKKFKSTMLNHFAMSLIMMQSLIERGLIDGDEVIELANARYKPMLKALDYSLSADGSEITLFSHAGIDLLIVQCLAEKLGTVYNDATAADLAASIDAINAVFSIHVQNNSVHTLYDRSSISQGGHGGSPIDKTEHPLEFIMWNRFYEKTLAREETLRPYRINYVHGHDRGDLSRNNIYNLDNILGKMSWVNTGTYTALVSDDPQSAVALDAVISDDTTTATSSSLITSDSQPNPGPVILLQEGGAGAREPGMYSFSLLKGIRKSSPAPRSLSGSEHSDSLPASSQSEDIGLRL
;
A
#
# COMPACT_ATOMS: atom_id res chain seq x y z
N MET A 1 18.86 14.14 14.18
CA MET A 1 19.72 13.09 13.62
C MET A 1 19.46 13.07 12.13
N PRO A 2 20.48 12.82 11.30
CA PRO A 2 20.24 12.72 9.86
C PRO A 2 19.31 11.53 9.57
N LYS A 3 18.46 11.70 8.56
CA LYS A 3 17.66 10.61 7.99
C LYS A 3 18.57 9.44 7.64
N ARG A 4 18.15 8.23 7.98
CA ARG A 4 18.94 7.03 7.75
C ARG A 4 18.13 6.02 6.97
N LEU A 5 18.72 5.56 5.87
CA LEU A 5 18.20 4.44 5.11
C LEU A 5 18.69 3.14 5.77
N ASP A 6 17.79 2.42 6.41
CA ASP A 6 18.07 1.10 6.97
C ASP A 6 17.93 0.07 5.85
N MET A 7 19.05 -0.54 5.49
CA MET A 7 19.15 -1.61 4.49
C MET A 7 19.82 -2.84 5.07
N GLU A 8 19.18 -3.99 4.94
CA GLU A 8 19.71 -5.26 5.45
C GLU A 8 19.15 -6.43 4.62
N ASP A 9 19.98 -7.40 4.27
CA ASP A 9 19.50 -8.65 3.68
C ASP A 9 18.89 -9.53 4.76
N VAL A 10 17.61 -9.83 4.60
CA VAL A 10 16.80 -10.51 5.61
C VAL A 10 16.04 -11.69 5.03
N ASP A 11 15.50 -12.51 5.94
CA ASP A 11 14.43 -13.47 5.66
C ASP A 11 13.22 -13.03 6.48
N ILE A 12 12.18 -12.49 5.84
CA ILE A 12 10.99 -12.01 6.55
C ILE A 12 10.17 -13.15 7.16
N TYR A 13 10.49 -14.42 6.91
CA TYR A 13 9.86 -15.56 7.59
C TYR A 13 10.63 -15.99 8.84
N LYS A 14 11.74 -15.33 9.15
CA LYS A 14 12.43 -15.45 10.43
C LYS A 14 12.15 -14.21 11.27
N ARG A 15 11.79 -14.42 12.53
CA ARG A 15 11.58 -13.31 13.47
C ARG A 15 12.86 -12.48 13.59
N PRO A 16 12.83 -11.16 13.32
CA PRO A 16 14.02 -10.33 13.46
C PRO A 16 14.33 -10.07 14.94
N ALA A 17 15.60 -9.76 15.22
CA ALA A 17 15.96 -9.11 16.48
C ALA A 17 15.45 -7.67 16.48
N THR A 18 14.89 -7.24 17.61
CA THR A 18 14.47 -5.85 17.82
C THR A 18 15.69 -4.92 17.81
N LYS A 19 15.61 -3.84 17.03
CA LYS A 19 16.53 -2.71 17.00
C LYS A 19 15.77 -1.52 17.58
N VAL A 20 15.87 -1.33 18.89
CA VAL A 20 15.38 -0.07 19.49
C VAL A 20 16.47 0.96 19.28
N ILE A 21 16.15 2.04 18.59
CA ILE A 21 17.10 3.11 18.33
C ILE A 21 16.55 4.35 19.00
N GLU A 22 17.25 4.77 20.06
CA GLU A 22 16.86 5.95 20.83
C GLU A 22 16.83 7.19 19.93
N GLY A 23 15.74 7.95 20.04
CA GLY A 23 15.53 9.20 19.31
C GLY A 23 14.81 9.06 17.97
N GLU A 24 14.64 7.86 17.41
CA GLU A 24 13.85 7.69 16.18
C GLU A 24 12.35 7.88 16.49
N THR A 25 11.70 8.76 15.74
CA THR A 25 10.28 9.15 15.93
C THR A 25 9.42 8.73 14.74
N GLN A 26 10.03 8.28 13.64
CA GLN A 26 9.34 7.87 12.43
C GLN A 26 10.04 6.70 11.74
N VAL A 27 9.24 5.80 11.16
CA VAL A 27 9.69 4.77 10.21
C VAL A 27 8.78 4.78 8.99
N SER A 28 9.39 4.90 7.80
CA SER A 28 8.71 4.82 6.52
C SER A 28 9.06 3.52 5.82
N ILE A 29 8.03 2.76 5.46
CA ILE A 29 8.12 1.42 4.88
C ILE A 29 7.78 1.54 3.39
N GLY A 30 8.69 1.10 2.51
CA GLY A 30 8.41 1.00 1.07
C GLY A 30 7.29 0.01 0.74
N ASP A 31 7.10 -0.27 -0.56
CA ASP A 31 6.01 -1.12 -1.07
C ASP A 31 5.85 -2.41 -0.25
N LEU A 32 4.66 -2.59 0.32
CA LEU A 32 4.39 -3.73 1.19
C LEU A 32 4.04 -5.00 0.40
N HIS A 33 3.57 -4.84 -0.84
CA HIS A 33 3.08 -5.91 -1.72
C HIS A 33 2.00 -6.78 -1.07
N SER A 34 1.14 -6.16 -0.25
CA SER A 34 0.14 -6.80 0.64
C SER A 34 0.70 -7.95 1.47
N ASN A 35 1.97 -7.87 1.85
CA ASN A 35 2.64 -8.88 2.65
C ASN A 35 2.55 -8.57 4.14
N ALA A 36 1.51 -9.08 4.80
CA ALA A 36 1.28 -8.92 6.23
C ALA A 36 2.47 -9.36 7.10
N ILE A 37 3.24 -10.37 6.68
CA ILE A 37 4.43 -10.81 7.41
C ILE A 37 5.58 -9.81 7.27
N LYS A 38 5.75 -9.19 6.09
CA LYS A 38 6.68 -8.08 5.90
C LYS A 38 6.33 -6.93 6.85
N LEU A 39 5.05 -6.59 7.00
CA LEU A 39 4.63 -5.55 7.96
C LEU A 39 5.03 -5.92 9.39
N LEU A 40 4.66 -7.12 9.86
CA LEU A 40 5.04 -7.59 11.20
C LEU A 40 6.55 -7.66 11.42
N PHE A 41 7.31 -8.06 10.40
CA PHE A 41 8.78 -8.06 10.43
C PHE A 41 9.30 -6.65 10.75
N VAL A 42 8.81 -5.64 10.02
CA VAL A 42 9.24 -4.25 10.20
C VAL A 42 8.84 -3.72 11.57
N LEU A 43 7.59 -3.97 11.99
CA LEU A 43 7.10 -3.55 13.30
C LEU A 43 7.93 -4.15 14.44
N GLN A 44 8.30 -5.43 14.35
CA GLN A 44 9.18 -6.08 15.32
C GLN A 44 10.61 -5.51 15.25
N ARG A 45 11.14 -5.35 14.04
CA ARG A 45 12.52 -4.92 13.81
C ARG A 45 12.78 -3.55 14.41
N HIS A 46 11.85 -2.61 14.29
CA HIS A 46 11.98 -1.24 14.82
C HIS A 46 11.37 -1.07 16.21
N GLY A 47 11.06 -2.15 16.90
CA GLY A 47 10.59 -2.09 18.29
C GLY A 47 9.27 -1.34 18.44
N ILE A 48 8.35 -1.48 17.49
CA ILE A 48 6.96 -1.02 17.64
C ILE A 48 6.19 -2.08 18.41
N VAL A 49 6.44 -3.35 18.08
CA VAL A 49 5.81 -4.51 18.71
C VAL A 49 6.84 -5.50 19.25
N ASP A 50 6.43 -6.35 20.19
CA ASP A 50 7.23 -7.49 20.65
C ASP A 50 6.49 -8.84 20.55
N ILE A 51 6.54 -9.42 19.36
CA ILE A 51 5.96 -10.71 19.03
C ILE A 51 6.88 -11.81 19.55
N SER A 52 6.37 -12.80 20.28
CA SER A 52 7.18 -13.98 20.65
C SER A 52 7.60 -14.78 19.41
N ALA A 53 8.73 -15.50 19.48
CA ALA A 53 9.20 -16.34 18.38
C ALA A 53 8.14 -17.37 17.96
N GLU A 54 7.51 -18.03 18.94
CA GLU A 54 6.43 -18.99 18.68
C GLU A 54 5.26 -18.35 17.92
N ASN A 55 4.77 -17.19 18.38
CA ASN A 55 3.66 -16.50 17.73
C ASN A 55 4.03 -16.02 16.33
N TYR A 56 5.25 -15.50 16.14
CA TYR A 56 5.74 -15.09 14.82
C TYR A 56 5.70 -16.25 13.82
N TYR A 57 6.25 -17.41 14.18
CA TYR A 57 6.26 -18.59 13.30
C TYR A 57 4.86 -19.17 13.08
N ASN A 58 3.95 -19.07 14.06
CA ASN A 58 2.56 -19.44 13.88
C ASN A 58 1.85 -18.53 12.85
N LEU A 59 2.11 -17.22 12.89
CA LEU A 59 1.59 -16.27 11.91
C LEU A 59 2.14 -16.56 10.51
N VAL A 60 3.45 -16.84 10.39
CA VAL A 60 4.08 -17.26 9.12
C VAL A 60 3.43 -18.53 8.57
N ALA A 61 3.20 -19.54 9.42
CA ALA A 61 2.57 -20.80 9.02
C ALA A 61 1.13 -20.61 8.53
N ILE A 62 0.36 -19.72 9.15
CA ILE A 62 -0.99 -19.36 8.69
C ILE A 62 -0.91 -18.58 7.37
N TYR A 63 -0.06 -17.55 7.30
CA TYR A 63 0.09 -16.70 6.11
C TYR A 63 0.49 -17.50 4.87
N THR A 64 1.41 -18.45 5.01
CA THR A 64 1.94 -19.25 3.90
C THR A 64 1.03 -20.42 3.51
N LYS A 65 -0.02 -20.71 4.29
CA LYS A 65 -0.99 -21.76 3.96
C LYS A 65 -1.82 -21.30 2.74
N PRO A 66 -1.95 -22.12 1.67
CA PRO A 66 -2.78 -21.76 0.54
C PRO A 66 -4.21 -21.44 0.98
N CYS A 67 -4.80 -20.38 0.43
CA CYS A 67 -6.09 -19.86 0.91
C CYS A 67 -7.16 -20.96 1.04
N CYS A 68 -7.28 -21.86 0.04
CA CYS A 68 -8.24 -22.97 0.05
C CYS A 68 -8.10 -23.97 1.21
N TYR A 69 -6.97 -23.98 1.90
CA TYR A 69 -6.71 -24.82 3.08
C TYR A 69 -6.86 -24.09 4.42
N LEU A 70 -7.04 -22.75 4.43
CA LEU A 70 -7.32 -22.02 5.66
C LEU A 70 -8.64 -22.48 6.28
N THR A 71 -8.66 -22.64 7.61
CA THR A 71 -9.84 -23.06 8.38
C THR A 71 -10.29 -21.98 9.35
N GLN A 72 -11.46 -22.18 9.98
CA GLN A 72 -11.91 -21.31 11.08
C GLN A 72 -10.92 -21.28 12.25
N ASP A 73 -10.29 -22.41 12.57
CA ASP A 73 -9.27 -22.48 13.63
C ASP A 73 -8.03 -21.66 13.28
N ASP A 74 -7.61 -21.67 12.01
CA ASP A 74 -6.51 -20.81 11.54
C ASP A 74 -6.87 -19.33 11.71
N MET A 75 -8.08 -18.93 11.32
CA MET A 75 -8.54 -17.54 11.46
C MET A 75 -8.68 -17.11 12.92
N ALA A 76 -9.22 -17.97 13.77
CA ALA A 76 -9.34 -17.73 15.20
C ALA A 76 -7.97 -17.61 15.88
N ARG A 77 -7.02 -18.49 15.50
CA ARG A 77 -5.64 -18.45 16.00
C ARG A 77 -4.91 -17.19 15.53
N PHE A 78 -5.06 -16.81 14.26
CA PHE A 78 -4.47 -15.58 13.74
C PHE A 78 -4.93 -14.37 14.55
N LYS A 79 -6.25 -14.16 14.67
CA LYS A 79 -6.83 -13.03 15.45
C LYS A 79 -6.32 -13.01 16.89
N LYS A 80 -6.40 -14.15 17.57
CA LYS A 80 -5.92 -14.29 18.95
C LYS A 80 -4.46 -13.89 19.10
N ILE A 81 -3.60 -14.29 18.17
CA ILE A 81 -2.19 -13.91 18.22
C ILE A 81 -2.06 -12.40 18.03
N ILE A 82 -2.68 -11.82 16.99
CA ILE A 82 -2.62 -10.38 16.70
C ILE A 82 -3.06 -9.54 17.91
N ASP A 83 -4.20 -9.88 18.52
CA ASP A 83 -4.75 -9.17 19.69
C ASP A 83 -3.76 -9.17 20.87
N GLN A 84 -3.02 -10.26 21.04
CA GLN A 84 -2.06 -10.47 22.12
C GLN A 84 -0.68 -9.87 21.87
N ILE A 85 -0.38 -9.36 20.67
CA ILE A 85 0.91 -8.73 20.39
C ILE A 85 1.06 -7.48 21.27
N PRO A 86 2.10 -7.39 22.13
CA PRO A 86 2.42 -6.18 22.87
C PRO A 86 2.89 -5.08 21.92
N VAL A 87 2.30 -3.89 22.03
CA VAL A 87 2.83 -2.65 21.45
C VAL A 87 3.72 -1.97 22.48
N ILE A 88 5.01 -1.86 22.16
CA ILE A 88 6.04 -1.36 23.06
C ILE A 88 6.45 0.09 22.76
N ASN A 89 6.22 0.58 21.53
CA ASN A 89 6.41 1.98 21.16
C ASN A 89 5.16 2.53 20.47
N ARG A 90 4.47 3.47 21.14
CA ARG A 90 3.27 4.15 20.64
C ARG A 90 3.55 5.53 20.06
N ASN A 91 4.77 6.02 20.20
CA ASN A 91 5.13 7.38 19.81
C ASN A 91 5.79 7.43 18.43
N MET A 92 6.15 6.29 17.84
CA MET A 92 6.77 6.25 16.52
C MET A 92 5.71 6.21 15.42
N LEU A 93 5.79 7.16 14.48
CA LEU A 93 4.95 7.21 13.29
C LEU A 93 5.36 6.11 12.33
N VAL A 94 4.39 5.29 11.94
CA VAL A 94 4.54 4.27 10.91
C VAL A 94 3.93 4.81 9.62
N ARG A 95 4.76 5.07 8.61
CA ARG A 95 4.31 5.50 7.29
C ARG A 95 4.41 4.35 6.30
N LEU A 96 3.29 3.96 5.71
CA LEU A 96 3.25 3.01 4.60
C LEU A 96 3.27 3.79 3.29
N ILE A 97 4.32 3.59 2.49
CA ILE A 97 4.46 4.25 1.19
C ILE A 97 3.44 3.75 0.17
N GLY A 98 2.83 2.58 0.41
CA GLY A 98 1.72 2.06 -0.37
C GLY A 98 1.82 0.56 -0.59
N ASP A 99 0.97 0.07 -1.50
CA ASP A 99 0.84 -1.34 -1.87
C ASP A 99 0.60 -2.26 -0.66
N GLU A 100 -0.10 -1.75 0.36
CA GLU A 100 -0.44 -2.50 1.58
C GLU A 100 -1.67 -3.40 1.41
N THR A 101 -2.54 -3.08 0.47
CA THR A 101 -3.75 -3.83 0.10
C THR A 101 -3.83 -4.05 -1.40
N ALA A 102 -4.65 -5.03 -1.83
CA ALA A 102 -4.92 -5.36 -3.23
C ALA A 102 -3.67 -5.55 -4.12
N ASP A 103 -2.65 -6.24 -3.62
CA ASP A 103 -1.43 -6.62 -4.35
C ASP A 103 -1.22 -8.15 -4.35
N ARG A 104 0.00 -8.63 -4.52
CA ARG A 104 0.40 -10.02 -4.77
C ARG A 104 0.48 -10.85 -3.49
N GLY A 105 0.32 -10.22 -2.32
CA GLY A 105 0.30 -10.88 -1.03
C GLY A 105 -0.85 -11.88 -0.88
N GLN A 106 -0.86 -12.58 0.26
CA GLN A 106 -1.78 -13.72 0.45
C GLN A 106 -3.21 -13.31 0.77
N ASN A 107 -3.43 -12.25 1.56
CA ASN A 107 -4.77 -11.84 1.97
C ASN A 107 -4.79 -10.44 2.61
N ASP A 108 -5.67 -9.56 2.13
CA ASP A 108 -5.80 -8.20 2.68
C ASP A 108 -6.32 -8.20 4.12
N TYR A 109 -7.17 -9.18 4.51
CA TYR A 109 -7.69 -9.27 5.87
C TYR A 109 -6.56 -9.33 6.90
N PHE A 110 -5.45 -10.02 6.60
CA PHE A 110 -4.32 -10.10 7.52
C PHE A 110 -3.64 -8.74 7.74
N THR A 111 -3.45 -7.96 6.68
CA THR A 111 -2.93 -6.59 6.80
C THR A 111 -3.90 -5.71 7.60
N LEU A 112 -5.19 -5.76 7.29
CA LEU A 112 -6.22 -4.95 7.97
C LEU A 112 -6.29 -5.22 9.48
N LYS A 113 -6.16 -6.47 9.93
CA LYS A 113 -6.14 -6.77 11.38
C LYS A 113 -4.87 -6.26 12.07
N ILE A 114 -3.74 -6.20 11.37
CA ILE A 114 -2.52 -5.59 11.93
C ILE A 114 -2.73 -4.08 12.08
N LEU A 115 -3.30 -3.42 11.07
CA LEU A 115 -3.64 -1.99 11.13
C LEU A 115 -4.66 -1.69 12.23
N GLU A 116 -5.67 -2.55 12.41
CA GLU A 116 -6.61 -2.47 13.52
C GLU A 116 -5.88 -2.50 14.88
N LYS A 117 -4.96 -3.44 15.08
CA LYS A 117 -4.17 -3.53 16.31
C LYS A 117 -3.36 -2.26 16.57
N LEU A 118 -2.68 -1.72 15.56
CA LEU A 118 -1.93 -0.47 15.69
C LEU A 118 -2.84 0.70 16.07
N HIS A 119 -4.01 0.80 15.44
CA HIS A 119 -5.00 1.82 15.74
C HIS A 119 -5.55 1.71 17.17
N GLN A 120 -5.96 0.51 17.60
CA GLN A 120 -6.47 0.27 18.96
C GLN A 120 -5.44 0.64 20.04
N GLU A 121 -4.16 0.44 19.75
CA GLU A 121 -3.05 0.76 20.64
C GLU A 121 -2.53 2.21 20.47
N LYS A 122 -3.22 3.01 19.64
CA LYS A 122 -2.92 4.42 19.38
C LYS A 122 -1.53 4.66 18.81
N VAL A 123 -1.03 3.74 17.99
CA VAL A 123 0.19 3.97 17.20
C VAL A 123 -0.17 4.89 16.03
N PRO A 124 0.55 6.00 15.81
CA PRO A 124 0.30 6.86 14.66
C PRO A 124 0.70 6.12 13.38
N VAL A 125 -0.25 6.01 12.44
CA VAL A 125 -0.06 5.36 11.14
C VAL A 125 -0.58 6.26 10.03
N THR A 126 0.21 6.43 8.97
CA THR A 126 -0.24 7.03 7.70
C THR A 126 -0.01 6.06 6.55
N ILE A 127 -0.90 6.09 5.55
CA ILE A 127 -0.88 5.24 4.36
C ILE A 127 -1.00 6.15 3.15
N LEU A 128 0.01 6.13 2.29
CA LEU A 128 -0.03 6.90 1.04
C LEU A 128 -0.89 6.18 0.00
N LEU A 129 -1.70 6.95 -0.72
CA LEU A 129 -2.48 6.43 -1.83
C LEU A 129 -1.54 5.87 -2.90
N SER A 130 -1.78 4.60 -3.25
CA SER A 130 -1.01 3.83 -4.23
C SER A 130 -1.94 3.25 -5.30
N ASN A 131 -1.36 2.76 -6.39
CA ASN A 131 -2.14 2.11 -7.43
C ASN A 131 -2.82 0.82 -6.95
N HIS A 132 -2.20 0.07 -6.06
CA HIS A 132 -2.84 -1.09 -5.43
C HIS A 132 -3.82 -0.66 -4.33
N GLY A 133 -3.44 0.26 -3.45
CA GLY A 133 -4.33 0.77 -2.40
C GLY A 133 -5.64 1.36 -2.93
N VAL A 134 -5.61 2.05 -4.08
CA VAL A 134 -6.82 2.62 -4.69
C VAL A 134 -7.79 1.55 -5.24
N GLU A 135 -7.28 0.36 -5.60
CA GLU A 135 -8.11 -0.79 -5.99
C GLU A 135 -8.93 -1.30 -4.80
N PHE A 136 -8.32 -1.41 -3.62
CA PHE A 136 -9.03 -1.75 -2.39
C PHE A 136 -10.03 -0.66 -2.00
N VAL A 137 -9.65 0.62 -2.16
CA VAL A 137 -10.54 1.75 -1.93
C VAL A 137 -11.80 1.64 -2.77
N GLU A 138 -11.65 1.52 -4.09
CA GLU A 138 -12.80 1.42 -4.99
C GLU A 138 -13.65 0.17 -4.70
N ALA A 139 -13.02 -0.94 -4.31
CA ALA A 139 -13.74 -2.17 -3.96
C ALA A 139 -14.65 -1.98 -2.74
N TYR A 140 -14.22 -1.29 -1.69
CA TYR A 140 -15.10 -1.02 -0.54
C TYR A 140 -16.13 0.08 -0.84
N GLU A 141 -15.79 1.10 -1.63
CA GLU A 141 -16.70 2.19 -1.99
C GLU A 141 -17.91 1.65 -2.77
N ARG A 142 -17.67 0.63 -3.60
CA ARG A 142 -18.70 -0.02 -4.43
C ARG A 142 -19.25 -1.30 -3.84
N TYR A 143 -18.91 -1.67 -2.61
CA TYR A 143 -19.27 -2.97 -2.03
C TYR A 143 -20.77 -3.27 -2.10
N ILE A 144 -21.62 -2.29 -1.77
CA ILE A 144 -23.09 -2.43 -1.85
C ILE A 144 -23.55 -2.57 -3.30
N GLU A 145 -23.07 -1.72 -4.20
CA GLU A 145 -23.38 -1.76 -5.64
C GLU A 145 -22.97 -3.08 -6.29
N GLN A 146 -21.93 -3.72 -5.74
CA GLN A 146 -21.36 -4.98 -6.22
C GLN A 146 -21.97 -6.21 -5.57
N ASN A 147 -23.15 -6.10 -4.94
CA ASN A 147 -23.85 -7.17 -4.21
C ASN A 147 -23.00 -7.74 -3.07
N LYS A 148 -22.41 -6.87 -2.25
CA LYS A 148 -21.55 -7.24 -1.12
C LYS A 148 -20.35 -8.11 -1.53
N LYS A 149 -19.66 -7.69 -2.59
CA LYS A 149 -18.44 -8.35 -3.07
C LYS A 149 -17.33 -7.33 -3.23
N PHE A 150 -16.13 -7.70 -2.79
CA PHE A 150 -14.91 -7.00 -3.12
C PHE A 150 -14.42 -7.49 -4.47
N LYS A 151 -14.46 -6.63 -5.49
CA LYS A 151 -13.99 -6.96 -6.84
C LYS A 151 -12.79 -6.11 -7.20
N SER A 152 -11.77 -6.77 -7.75
CA SER A 152 -10.71 -6.11 -8.49
C SER A 152 -11.27 -5.66 -9.85
N THR A 153 -11.18 -4.36 -10.15
CA THR A 153 -11.68 -3.75 -11.39
C THR A 153 -10.57 -3.20 -12.28
N MET A 154 -9.40 -2.86 -11.75
CA MET A 154 -8.30 -2.30 -12.53
C MET A 154 -7.13 -3.28 -12.67
N LEU A 155 -6.74 -3.96 -11.58
CA LEU A 155 -5.47 -4.69 -11.52
C LEU A 155 -5.59 -6.19 -11.80
N ASN A 156 -6.80 -6.74 -11.76
CA ASN A 156 -7.09 -8.15 -11.97
C ASN A 156 -6.18 -9.05 -11.11
N HIS A 157 -5.41 -9.94 -11.75
CA HIS A 157 -4.52 -10.90 -11.10
C HIS A 157 -3.31 -10.26 -10.41
N PHE A 158 -3.11 -8.94 -10.52
CA PHE A 158 -2.13 -8.23 -9.72
C PHE A 158 -2.67 -7.83 -8.34
N ALA A 159 -3.98 -7.96 -8.09
CA ALA A 159 -4.64 -7.75 -6.81
C ALA A 159 -5.05 -9.07 -6.12
N MET A 160 -4.10 -10.01 -6.04
CA MET A 160 -4.36 -11.34 -5.49
C MET A 160 -4.82 -11.33 -4.04
N SER A 161 -4.27 -10.47 -3.19
CA SER A 161 -4.61 -10.40 -1.77
C SER A 161 -6.07 -10.00 -1.55
N LEU A 162 -6.62 -9.12 -2.39
CA LEU A 162 -8.02 -8.73 -2.43
C LEU A 162 -8.91 -9.90 -2.88
N ILE A 163 -8.52 -10.58 -3.95
CA ILE A 163 -9.22 -11.77 -4.48
C ILE A 163 -9.26 -12.88 -3.42
N MET A 164 -8.17 -13.11 -2.71
CA MET A 164 -8.09 -14.11 -1.65
C MET A 164 -8.90 -13.72 -0.42
N MET A 165 -8.98 -12.44 -0.07
CA MET A 165 -9.87 -11.96 0.99
C MET A 165 -11.34 -12.22 0.62
N GLN A 166 -11.75 -11.91 -0.61
CA GLN A 166 -13.09 -12.23 -1.11
C GLN A 166 -13.36 -13.75 -1.04
N SER A 167 -12.37 -14.60 -1.31
CA SER A 167 -12.51 -16.05 -1.17
C SER A 167 -12.75 -16.49 0.29
N LEU A 168 -12.16 -15.81 1.29
CA LEU A 168 -12.46 -16.08 2.70
C LEU A 168 -13.92 -15.76 3.04
N ILE A 169 -14.45 -14.65 2.51
CA ILE A 169 -15.86 -14.25 2.69
C ILE A 169 -16.79 -15.29 2.06
N GLU A 170 -16.53 -15.71 0.82
CA GLU A 170 -17.37 -16.70 0.12
C GLU A 170 -17.36 -18.08 0.79
N ARG A 171 -16.29 -18.40 1.54
CA ARG A 171 -16.17 -19.63 2.33
C ARG A 171 -16.69 -19.48 3.75
N GLY A 172 -17.22 -18.31 4.12
CA GLY A 172 -17.75 -18.02 5.45
C GLY A 172 -16.68 -18.01 6.55
N LEU A 173 -15.41 -17.80 6.22
CA LEU A 173 -14.30 -17.74 7.18
C LEU A 173 -14.17 -16.37 7.84
N ILE A 174 -14.62 -15.32 7.17
CA ILE A 174 -14.74 -13.95 7.66
C ILE A 174 -16.05 -13.34 7.13
N ASP A 175 -16.50 -12.25 7.74
CA ASP A 175 -17.66 -11.48 7.27
C ASP A 175 -17.19 -10.32 6.39
N GLY A 176 -17.87 -10.07 5.27
CA GLY A 176 -17.59 -8.91 4.43
C GLY A 176 -17.96 -7.59 5.12
N ASP A 177 -19.00 -7.58 5.96
CA ASP A 177 -19.40 -6.40 6.72
C ASP A 177 -18.36 -6.06 7.81
N GLU A 178 -17.65 -7.07 8.37
CA GLU A 178 -16.48 -6.84 9.24
C GLU A 178 -15.36 -6.12 8.47
N VAL A 179 -15.10 -6.51 7.21
CA VAL A 179 -14.06 -5.86 6.39
C VAL A 179 -14.42 -4.40 6.09
N ILE A 180 -15.69 -4.11 5.82
CA ILE A 180 -16.16 -2.72 5.65
C ILE A 180 -15.95 -1.91 6.92
N GLU A 181 -16.21 -2.49 8.09
CA GLU A 181 -15.97 -1.78 9.35
C GLU A 181 -14.48 -1.55 9.62
N LEU A 182 -13.63 -2.54 9.36
CA LEU A 182 -12.17 -2.36 9.41
C LEU A 182 -11.72 -1.23 8.47
N ALA A 183 -12.27 -1.18 7.25
CA ALA A 183 -11.95 -0.13 6.30
C ALA A 183 -12.37 1.24 6.83
N ASN A 184 -13.60 1.39 7.30
CA ASN A 184 -14.15 2.65 7.78
C ASN A 184 -13.45 3.17 9.04
N ALA A 185 -13.32 2.32 10.05
CA ALA A 185 -12.88 2.72 11.37
C ALA A 185 -11.35 2.80 11.49
N ARG A 186 -10.60 2.07 10.65
CA ARG A 186 -9.15 1.89 10.81
C ARG A 186 -8.35 2.29 9.59
N TYR A 187 -8.75 1.87 8.38
CA TYR A 187 -7.96 2.14 7.17
C TYR A 187 -8.15 3.57 6.65
N LYS A 188 -9.41 4.01 6.44
CA LYS A 188 -9.73 5.33 5.90
C LYS A 188 -9.08 6.51 6.63
N PRO A 189 -9.07 6.55 7.99
CA PRO A 189 -8.46 7.67 8.71
C PRO A 189 -6.94 7.78 8.50
N MET A 190 -6.28 6.69 8.08
CA MET A 190 -4.84 6.66 7.85
C MET A 190 -4.46 7.12 6.43
N LEU A 191 -5.41 7.19 5.50
CA LEU A 191 -5.14 7.51 4.09
C LEU A 191 -4.73 8.97 3.88
N LYS A 192 -3.70 9.16 3.05
CA LYS A 192 -3.20 10.45 2.61
C LYS A 192 -2.90 10.41 1.10
N ALA A 193 -3.12 11.52 0.40
CA ALA A 193 -2.67 11.64 -0.99
C ALA A 193 -1.15 11.82 -1.02
N LEU A 194 -0.63 12.70 -0.17
CA LEU A 194 0.79 12.97 0.04
C LEU A 194 1.04 13.09 1.54
N ASP A 195 2.27 12.87 1.99
CA ASP A 195 2.66 13.12 3.37
C ASP A 195 3.98 13.88 3.43
N TYR A 196 4.30 14.47 4.57
CA TYR A 196 5.54 15.22 4.76
C TYR A 196 6.13 15.09 6.16
N SER A 197 7.37 15.55 6.30
CA SER A 197 7.99 15.85 7.59
C SER A 197 8.81 17.12 7.48
N LEU A 198 8.80 17.93 8.54
CA LEU A 198 9.57 19.16 8.65
C LEU A 198 10.73 18.93 9.60
N SER A 199 11.90 19.48 9.30
CA SER A 199 12.96 19.61 10.30
C SER A 199 12.51 20.51 11.45
N ALA A 200 13.14 20.35 12.62
CA ALA A 200 12.78 21.12 13.82
C ALA A 200 12.90 22.65 13.64
N ASP A 201 13.78 23.12 12.75
CA ASP A 201 13.97 24.53 12.41
C ASP A 201 13.16 25.01 11.20
N GLY A 202 12.40 24.12 10.55
CA GLY A 202 11.62 24.40 9.35
C GLY A 202 12.46 24.73 8.10
N SER A 203 13.77 24.47 8.10
CA SER A 203 14.66 24.73 6.96
C SER A 203 14.67 23.59 5.93
N GLU A 204 14.10 22.43 6.27
CA GLU A 204 14.03 21.25 5.42
C GLU A 204 12.62 20.64 5.47
N ILE A 205 12.12 20.23 4.30
CA ILE A 205 10.91 19.41 4.16
C ILE A 205 11.24 18.10 3.46
N THR A 206 10.57 17.04 3.86
CA THR A 206 10.67 15.72 3.22
C THR A 206 9.30 15.33 2.73
N LEU A 207 9.16 15.20 1.43
CA LEU A 207 7.93 14.85 0.73
C LEU A 207 7.87 13.34 0.53
N PHE A 208 6.76 12.74 0.95
CA PHE A 208 6.49 11.31 0.80
C PHE A 208 5.33 11.11 -0.18
N SER A 209 5.55 10.26 -1.18
CA SER A 209 4.56 9.85 -2.17
C SER A 209 4.72 8.36 -2.48
N HIS A 210 3.70 7.73 -3.08
CA HIS A 210 3.84 6.33 -3.47
C HIS A 210 4.82 6.16 -4.65
N ALA A 211 4.56 6.84 -5.78
CA ALA A 211 5.49 6.93 -6.91
C ALA A 211 6.35 8.20 -6.84
N GLY A 212 7.47 8.26 -7.56
CA GLY A 212 8.35 9.43 -7.59
C GLY A 212 7.68 10.67 -8.23
N ILE A 213 7.77 11.83 -7.57
CA ILE A 213 7.15 13.11 -7.99
C ILE A 213 8.10 14.30 -7.85
N ASP A 214 7.71 15.47 -8.39
CA ASP A 214 8.31 16.77 -8.15
C ASP A 214 7.30 17.78 -7.55
N LEU A 215 7.75 19.01 -7.24
CA LEU A 215 6.88 20.04 -6.63
C LEU A 215 5.73 20.48 -7.55
N LEU A 216 5.94 20.45 -8.86
CA LEU A 216 4.88 20.76 -9.81
C LEU A 216 3.66 19.84 -9.60
N ILE A 217 3.87 18.59 -9.19
CA ILE A 217 2.77 17.66 -8.93
C ILE A 217 1.95 18.08 -7.72
N VAL A 218 2.59 18.62 -6.68
CA VAL A 218 1.88 19.16 -5.51
C VAL A 218 1.00 20.34 -5.92
N GLN A 219 1.51 21.21 -6.80
CA GLN A 219 0.73 22.30 -7.37
C GLN A 219 -0.45 21.79 -8.20
N CYS A 220 -0.25 20.82 -9.09
CA CYS A 220 -1.31 20.25 -9.92
C CYS A 220 -2.38 19.52 -9.08
N LEU A 221 -1.99 18.83 -8.00
CA LEU A 221 -2.94 18.26 -7.04
C LEU A 221 -3.76 19.35 -6.33
N ALA A 222 -3.10 20.43 -5.90
CA ALA A 222 -3.80 21.54 -5.27
C ALA A 222 -4.84 22.15 -6.20
N GLU A 223 -4.49 22.39 -7.47
CA GLU A 223 -5.38 22.89 -8.51
C GLU A 223 -6.56 21.92 -8.75
N LYS A 224 -6.27 20.63 -8.96
CA LYS A 224 -7.30 19.59 -9.19
C LYS A 224 -8.32 19.50 -8.05
N LEU A 225 -7.87 19.69 -6.81
CA LEU A 225 -8.71 19.63 -5.61
C LEU A 225 -9.26 21.01 -5.19
N GLY A 226 -9.00 22.07 -5.95
CA GLY A 226 -9.50 23.42 -5.65
C GLY A 226 -8.93 24.03 -4.36
N THR A 227 -7.68 23.71 -4.02
CA THR A 227 -6.98 24.21 -2.83
C THR A 227 -5.89 25.21 -3.20
N VAL A 228 -5.42 25.98 -2.21
CA VAL A 228 -4.35 26.97 -2.42
C VAL A 228 -2.99 26.28 -2.36
N TYR A 229 -2.18 26.51 -3.39
CA TYR A 229 -0.77 26.12 -3.42
C TYR A 229 0.13 27.30 -3.02
N ASN A 230 1.04 27.07 -2.09
CA ASN A 230 2.11 27.99 -1.72
C ASN A 230 3.36 27.19 -1.32
N ASP A 231 4.49 27.45 -1.97
CA ASP A 231 5.77 26.80 -1.68
C ASP A 231 6.88 27.80 -1.31
N ALA A 232 6.52 28.99 -0.84
CA ALA A 232 7.48 30.05 -0.50
C ALA A 232 8.44 29.64 0.62
N THR A 233 7.94 28.89 1.61
CA THR A 233 8.72 28.26 2.69
C THR A 233 8.35 26.79 2.84
N ALA A 234 9.16 26.01 3.58
CA ALA A 234 8.83 24.62 3.88
C ALA A 234 7.50 24.50 4.65
N ALA A 235 7.22 25.44 5.55
CA ALA A 235 5.96 25.51 6.29
C ALA A 235 4.76 25.83 5.39
N ASP A 236 4.92 26.72 4.40
CA ASP A 236 3.86 27.01 3.43
C ASP A 236 3.55 25.79 2.55
N LEU A 237 4.59 25.06 2.12
CA LEU A 237 4.42 23.83 1.34
C LEU A 237 3.72 22.75 2.17
N ALA A 238 4.10 22.59 3.43
CA ALA A 238 3.42 21.71 4.39
C ALA A 238 1.93 22.07 4.53
N ALA A 239 1.60 23.35 4.69
CA ALA A 239 0.21 23.82 4.77
C ALA A 239 -0.58 23.53 3.47
N SER A 240 0.07 23.63 2.31
CA SER A 240 -0.54 23.25 1.02
C SER A 240 -0.87 21.76 0.96
N ILE A 241 0.04 20.89 1.45
CA ILE A 241 -0.19 19.44 1.53
C ILE A 241 -1.30 19.11 2.52
N ASP A 242 -1.38 19.82 3.65
CA ASP A 242 -2.48 19.66 4.61
C ASP A 242 -3.84 20.04 3.99
N ALA A 243 -3.90 21.12 3.21
CA ALA A 243 -5.10 21.52 2.49
C ALA A 243 -5.54 20.46 1.45
N ILE A 244 -4.59 19.94 0.67
CA ILE A 244 -4.80 18.81 -0.26
C ILE A 244 -5.40 17.61 0.47
N ASN A 245 -4.78 17.21 1.58
CA ASN A 245 -5.22 16.04 2.36
C ASN A 245 -6.56 16.26 3.06
N ALA A 246 -6.90 17.50 3.44
CA ALA A 246 -8.21 17.82 3.99
C ALA A 246 -9.31 17.58 2.97
N VAL A 247 -9.15 18.05 1.73
CA VAL A 247 -10.12 17.78 0.64
C VAL A 247 -10.13 16.31 0.27
N PHE A 248 -8.97 15.67 0.13
CA PHE A 248 -8.88 14.24 -0.15
C PHE A 248 -9.59 13.39 0.91
N SER A 249 -9.44 13.74 2.21
CA SER A 249 -10.13 13.05 3.30
C SER A 249 -11.65 13.17 3.20
N ILE A 250 -12.19 14.28 2.69
CA ILE A 250 -13.64 14.39 2.44
C ILE A 250 -14.08 13.34 1.42
N HIS A 251 -13.30 13.14 0.35
CA HIS A 251 -13.61 12.10 -0.64
C HIS A 251 -13.53 10.70 -0.06
N VAL A 252 -12.51 10.42 0.77
CA VAL A 252 -12.34 9.14 1.49
C VAL A 252 -13.54 8.86 2.40
N GLN A 253 -13.96 9.83 3.20
CA GLN A 253 -15.10 9.67 4.12
C GLN A 253 -16.42 9.47 3.35
N ASN A 254 -16.59 10.18 2.24
CA ASN A 254 -17.79 10.11 1.40
C ASN A 254 -17.82 8.93 0.42
N ASN A 255 -16.86 8.01 0.46
CA ASN A 255 -16.75 6.89 -0.49
C ASN A 255 -16.74 7.36 -1.96
N SER A 256 -15.97 8.40 -2.27
CA SER A 256 -15.95 9.05 -3.58
C SER A 256 -14.55 9.24 -4.15
N VAL A 257 -13.53 8.55 -3.62
CA VAL A 257 -12.16 8.61 -4.15
C VAL A 257 -12.11 8.13 -5.60
N HIS A 258 -12.92 7.13 -5.96
CA HIS A 258 -13.06 6.65 -7.35
C HIS A 258 -13.53 7.72 -8.35
N THR A 259 -13.99 8.89 -7.89
CA THR A 259 -14.36 10.01 -8.77
C THR A 259 -13.20 10.96 -9.07
N LEU A 260 -12.07 10.81 -8.37
CA LEU A 260 -10.91 11.70 -8.50
C LEU A 260 -9.92 11.28 -9.59
N TYR A 261 -10.03 10.07 -10.12
CA TYR A 261 -9.11 9.55 -11.13
C TYR A 261 -9.86 8.89 -12.29
N ASP A 262 -9.18 8.82 -13.43
CA ASP A 262 -9.62 8.08 -14.59
C ASP A 262 -8.93 6.71 -14.68
N ARG A 263 -9.73 5.64 -14.71
CA ARG A 263 -9.23 4.27 -14.84
C ARG A 263 -8.45 4.04 -16.14
N SER A 264 -8.80 4.76 -17.21
CA SER A 264 -8.11 4.61 -18.49
C SER A 264 -6.66 5.10 -18.39
N SER A 265 -6.44 6.21 -17.68
CA SER A 265 -5.13 6.81 -17.41
C SER A 265 -4.27 5.89 -16.52
N ILE A 266 -4.86 5.30 -15.49
CA ILE A 266 -4.22 4.25 -14.67
C ILE A 266 -3.76 3.06 -15.53
N SER A 267 -4.64 2.58 -16.41
CA SER A 267 -4.33 1.44 -17.29
C SER A 267 -3.21 1.74 -18.28
N GLN A 268 -3.14 2.98 -18.79
CA GLN A 268 -2.07 3.44 -19.67
C GLN A 268 -0.71 3.45 -18.97
N GLY A 269 -0.65 3.96 -17.73
CA GLY A 269 0.58 3.97 -16.92
C GLY A 269 1.09 2.57 -16.60
N GLY A 270 0.21 1.65 -16.20
CA GLY A 270 0.58 0.29 -15.80
C GLY A 270 1.07 -0.63 -16.92
N HIS A 271 0.64 -0.40 -18.17
CA HIS A 271 1.07 -1.19 -19.33
C HIS A 271 2.28 -0.59 -20.08
N GLY A 272 2.88 0.49 -19.53
CA GLY A 272 4.22 0.96 -19.94
C GLY A 272 4.30 1.56 -21.35
N GLY A 273 3.18 2.00 -21.94
CA GLY A 273 3.18 2.57 -23.28
C GLY A 273 3.48 4.06 -23.31
N SER A 274 2.97 4.82 -22.34
CA SER A 274 2.97 6.29 -22.38
C SER A 274 3.11 6.89 -20.98
N PRO A 275 3.82 8.03 -20.84
CA PRO A 275 3.79 8.82 -19.61
C PRO A 275 2.37 9.28 -19.29
N ILE A 276 1.98 9.23 -18.01
CA ILE A 276 0.77 9.89 -17.52
C ILE A 276 1.02 11.41 -17.59
N ASP A 277 0.08 12.17 -18.16
CA ASP A 277 0.15 13.62 -18.12
C ASP A 277 -0.06 14.09 -16.68
N LYS A 278 1.01 14.60 -16.07
CA LYS A 278 1.03 14.98 -14.67
C LYS A 278 0.20 16.24 -14.35
N THR A 279 -0.15 17.02 -15.37
CA THR A 279 -0.98 18.23 -15.24
C THR A 279 -2.47 17.90 -15.33
N GLU A 280 -2.84 16.97 -16.22
CA GLU A 280 -4.24 16.53 -16.37
C GLU A 280 -4.63 15.46 -15.34
N HIS A 281 -3.69 14.57 -15.00
CA HIS A 281 -3.90 13.38 -14.18
C HIS A 281 -2.94 13.29 -12.98
N PRO A 282 -2.85 14.32 -12.11
CA PRO A 282 -1.87 14.34 -11.02
C PRO A 282 -2.08 13.25 -9.97
N LEU A 283 -3.32 12.80 -9.73
CA LEU A 283 -3.59 11.72 -8.76
C LEU A 283 -3.13 10.36 -9.31
N GLU A 284 -3.39 10.10 -10.58
CA GLU A 284 -2.90 8.92 -11.29
C GLU A 284 -1.36 8.94 -11.34
N PHE A 285 -0.77 10.11 -11.56
CA PHE A 285 0.68 10.28 -11.58
C PHE A 285 1.35 9.90 -10.26
N ILE A 286 0.82 10.34 -9.11
CA ILE A 286 1.41 9.99 -7.79
C ILE A 286 1.29 8.50 -7.45
N MET A 287 0.36 7.79 -8.10
CA MET A 287 0.15 6.35 -7.93
C MET A 287 0.97 5.49 -8.90
N TRP A 288 1.38 6.02 -10.05
CA TRP A 288 1.88 5.19 -11.17
C TRP A 288 3.14 5.67 -11.88
N ASN A 289 3.66 6.85 -11.57
CA ASN A 289 4.78 7.38 -12.33
C ASN A 289 6.01 6.44 -12.29
N ARG A 290 6.53 6.09 -13.47
CA ARG A 290 7.75 5.30 -13.72
C ARG A 290 8.73 6.00 -14.67
N PHE A 291 8.45 7.26 -15.02
CA PHE A 291 9.25 8.06 -15.94
C PHE A 291 9.93 9.19 -15.15
N TYR A 292 11.26 9.14 -15.02
CA TYR A 292 12.01 10.02 -14.10
C TYR A 292 13.11 10.86 -14.75
N GLU A 293 13.90 10.27 -15.67
CA GLU A 293 15.19 10.84 -16.10
C GLU A 293 15.09 12.16 -16.88
N LYS A 294 13.89 12.59 -17.27
CA LYS A 294 13.67 13.84 -18.05
C LYS A 294 12.42 14.62 -17.66
N THR A 295 11.65 14.14 -16.69
CA THR A 295 10.27 14.57 -16.44
C THR A 295 10.08 15.20 -15.07
N LEU A 296 11.00 14.97 -14.13
CA LEU A 296 10.92 15.45 -12.75
C LEU A 296 12.03 16.45 -12.41
N ALA A 297 11.64 17.61 -11.88
CA ALA A 297 12.55 18.61 -11.31
C ALA A 297 12.66 18.41 -9.79
N ARG A 298 13.72 17.73 -9.34
CA ARG A 298 13.93 17.32 -7.93
C ARG A 298 15.22 17.88 -7.35
N GLU A 299 15.53 19.13 -7.64
CA GLU A 299 16.71 19.78 -7.07
C GLU A 299 16.58 19.88 -5.54
N GLU A 300 17.68 19.61 -4.83
CA GLU A 300 17.73 19.63 -3.37
C GLU A 300 17.37 21.00 -2.78
N THR A 301 17.59 22.08 -3.53
CA THR A 301 17.29 23.46 -3.12
C THR A 301 16.67 24.21 -4.29
N LEU A 302 15.34 24.29 -4.31
CA LEU A 302 14.54 25.06 -5.27
C LEU A 302 14.08 26.43 -4.73
N ARG A 303 14.16 26.60 -3.41
CA ARG A 303 13.49 27.61 -2.60
C ARG A 303 14.41 27.95 -1.40
N PRO A 304 14.05 28.86 -0.47
CA PRO A 304 14.87 29.12 0.73
C PRO A 304 14.92 27.94 1.74
N TYR A 305 14.57 26.72 1.32
CA TYR A 305 14.60 25.50 2.12
C TYR A 305 15.12 24.32 1.29
N ARG A 306 15.55 23.27 1.99
CA ARG A 306 15.97 21.99 1.39
C ARG A 306 14.77 21.05 1.26
N ILE A 307 14.73 20.27 0.19
CA ILE A 307 13.68 19.28 -0.04
C ILE A 307 14.23 17.89 -0.30
N ASN A 308 13.70 16.91 0.43
CA ASN A 308 13.91 15.48 0.18
C ASN A 308 12.65 14.85 -0.44
N TYR A 309 12.83 13.83 -1.27
CA TYR A 309 11.77 13.05 -1.89
C TYR A 309 11.91 11.59 -1.48
N VAL A 310 10.84 11.02 -0.94
CA VAL A 310 10.80 9.62 -0.51
C VAL A 310 9.65 8.92 -1.22
N HIS A 311 9.92 7.83 -1.90
CA HIS A 311 8.90 7.08 -2.62
C HIS A 311 9.22 5.58 -2.73
N GLY A 312 8.30 4.82 -3.31
CA GLY A 312 8.42 3.41 -3.65
C GLY A 312 8.12 3.18 -5.13
N HIS A 313 7.34 2.12 -5.44
CA HIS A 313 6.76 1.75 -6.73
C HIS A 313 7.71 1.31 -7.86
N ASP A 314 8.90 1.90 -7.97
CA ASP A 314 9.83 1.64 -9.07
C ASP A 314 11.30 1.63 -8.66
N ARG A 315 11.95 0.49 -8.88
CA ARG A 315 13.39 0.28 -8.65
C ARG A 315 14.29 1.01 -9.64
N GLY A 316 13.73 1.53 -10.74
CA GLY A 316 14.49 2.28 -11.74
C GLY A 316 15.06 3.60 -11.22
N ASP A 317 14.42 4.21 -10.22
CA ASP A 317 14.86 5.50 -9.67
C ASP A 317 15.73 5.32 -8.42
N LEU A 318 17.02 5.11 -8.62
CA LEU A 318 17.94 4.80 -7.52
C LEU A 318 18.03 5.95 -6.50
N SER A 319 18.09 5.60 -5.21
CA SER A 319 18.36 6.55 -4.13
C SER A 319 19.66 7.31 -4.37
N ARG A 320 19.61 8.65 -4.27
CA ARG A 320 20.75 9.56 -4.47
C ARG A 320 20.46 10.92 -3.86
N ASN A 321 21.44 11.53 -3.20
CA ASN A 321 21.33 12.87 -2.61
C ASN A 321 20.06 13.03 -1.76
N ASN A 322 19.12 13.84 -2.23
CA ASN A 322 17.83 14.14 -1.61
C ASN A 322 16.69 13.21 -2.05
N ILE A 323 16.97 12.12 -2.78
CA ILE A 323 15.99 11.14 -3.26
C ILE A 323 16.21 9.81 -2.55
N TYR A 324 15.17 9.30 -1.89
CA TYR A 324 15.15 8.03 -1.17
C TYR A 324 14.09 7.10 -1.78
N ASN A 325 14.54 6.11 -2.53
CA ASN A 325 13.68 5.06 -3.05
C ASN A 325 13.66 3.87 -2.09
N LEU A 326 12.46 3.49 -1.66
CA LEU A 326 12.20 2.40 -0.72
C LEU A 326 11.67 1.13 -1.41
N ASP A 327 11.52 1.12 -2.74
CA ASP A 327 11.08 -0.06 -3.50
C ASP A 327 12.14 -1.18 -3.46
N ASN A 328 11.66 -2.42 -3.37
CA ASN A 328 12.45 -3.64 -3.40
C ASN A 328 11.61 -4.83 -3.87
N ILE A 329 12.26 -5.99 -4.02
CA ILE A 329 11.57 -7.23 -4.41
C ILE A 329 10.97 -7.95 -3.20
N LEU A 330 11.40 -7.59 -1.98
CA LEU A 330 11.15 -8.36 -0.77
C LEU A 330 9.65 -8.41 -0.48
N GLY A 331 9.12 -9.62 -0.35
CA GLY A 331 7.72 -9.88 -0.09
C GLY A 331 6.79 -9.77 -1.31
N LYS A 332 7.30 -9.41 -2.50
CA LYS A 332 6.49 -9.20 -3.71
C LYS A 332 5.81 -10.46 -4.25
N MET A 333 6.40 -11.63 -3.99
CA MET A 333 5.82 -12.92 -4.33
C MET A 333 5.98 -13.88 -3.15
N SER A 334 5.18 -14.94 -3.09
CA SER A 334 5.22 -15.92 -1.99
C SER A 334 6.58 -16.62 -1.81
N TRP A 335 7.40 -16.67 -2.87
CA TRP A 335 8.75 -17.25 -2.84
C TRP A 335 9.87 -16.20 -2.71
N VAL A 336 9.54 -14.91 -2.59
CA VAL A 336 10.51 -13.81 -2.46
C VAL A 336 10.47 -13.30 -1.02
N ASN A 337 10.65 -14.18 -0.05
CA ASN A 337 10.71 -13.86 1.37
C ASN A 337 12.13 -13.52 1.87
N THR A 338 13.13 -13.61 0.99
CA THR A 338 14.52 -13.22 1.27
C THR A 338 14.94 -12.08 0.34
N GLY A 339 15.81 -11.20 0.84
CA GLY A 339 16.34 -10.07 0.08
C GLY A 339 16.53 -8.83 0.94
N THR A 340 16.90 -7.73 0.30
CA THR A 340 17.16 -6.47 0.96
C THR A 340 15.86 -5.82 1.43
N TYR A 341 15.72 -5.71 2.74
CA TYR A 341 14.73 -4.87 3.39
C TYR A 341 15.20 -3.42 3.35
N THR A 342 14.29 -2.48 3.05
CA THR A 342 14.56 -1.05 3.04
C THR A 342 13.51 -0.30 3.86
N ALA A 343 13.95 0.58 4.75
CA ALA A 343 13.10 1.59 5.39
C ALA A 343 13.86 2.88 5.64
N LEU A 344 13.14 3.99 5.68
CA LEU A 344 13.70 5.27 6.07
C LEU A 344 13.29 5.57 7.52
N VAL A 345 14.27 5.83 8.38
CA VAL A 345 14.04 6.28 9.76
C VAL A 345 14.54 7.70 9.95
N SER A 346 13.84 8.46 10.78
CA SER A 346 14.23 9.84 11.12
C SER A 346 13.77 10.20 12.54
N ASP A 347 14.34 11.28 13.07
CA ASP A 347 13.91 11.93 14.31
C ASP A 347 13.23 13.28 14.04
N ASP A 348 12.83 13.52 12.79
CA ASP A 348 12.08 14.73 12.44
C ASP A 348 10.80 14.79 13.28
N PRO A 349 10.44 15.97 13.82
CA PRO A 349 9.19 16.14 14.53
C PRO A 349 8.03 15.62 13.67
N GLN A 350 7.15 14.84 14.29
CA GLN A 350 5.86 14.53 13.67
C GLN A 350 5.12 15.85 13.46
N SER A 351 4.57 16.08 12.27
CA SER A 351 3.69 17.22 12.06
C SER A 351 2.51 17.11 13.04
N ALA A 352 2.31 18.15 13.85
CA ALA A 352 1.31 18.18 14.93
C ALA A 352 -0.13 17.96 14.44
N VAL A 353 -0.39 18.09 13.13
CA VAL A 353 -1.72 18.01 12.53
C VAL A 353 -2.28 16.58 12.51
N ALA A 354 -1.46 15.55 12.71
CA ALA A 354 -1.89 14.15 12.63
C ALA A 354 -2.57 13.59 13.89
N LEU A 355 -2.47 14.23 15.06
CA LEU A 355 -2.91 13.65 16.34
C LEU A 355 -4.30 14.10 16.82
N ASP A 356 -4.71 15.33 16.53
CA ASP A 356 -5.92 15.90 17.15
C ASP A 356 -7.22 15.55 16.41
N ALA A 357 -7.17 15.19 15.13
CA ALA A 357 -8.37 14.85 14.34
C ALA A 357 -8.87 13.40 14.54
N VAL A 358 -8.09 12.54 15.22
CA VAL A 358 -8.41 11.11 15.38
C VAL A 358 -8.90 10.78 16.81
N ILE A 359 -8.76 11.70 17.77
CA ILE A 359 -9.04 11.41 19.19
C ILE A 359 -10.39 11.97 19.67
N SER A 360 -11.09 12.81 18.90
CA SER A 360 -12.44 13.26 19.27
C SER A 360 -13.53 12.29 18.79
N ASP A 361 -13.57 11.10 19.37
CA ASP A 361 -14.81 10.32 19.39
C ASP A 361 -14.99 9.73 20.78
N ASP A 362 -15.65 10.51 21.66
CA ASP A 362 -16.19 10.00 22.90
C ASP A 362 -17.66 10.45 23.03
N THR A 363 -18.53 9.44 23.04
CA THR A 363 -19.90 9.45 23.53
C THR A 363 -20.96 10.32 22.84
N THR A 364 -21.72 9.71 21.94
CA THR A 364 -23.19 9.82 22.03
C THR A 364 -23.83 8.44 22.02
N THR A 365 -24.24 8.03 23.23
CA THR A 365 -25.19 6.97 23.52
C THR A 365 -26.47 7.13 22.72
N ALA A 366 -26.78 6.15 21.88
CA ALA A 366 -28.11 5.96 21.31
C ALA A 366 -29.08 5.49 22.40
N THR A 367 -29.85 6.41 22.99
CA THR A 367 -31.06 6.08 23.74
C THR A 367 -32.27 6.16 22.82
N SER A 368 -32.99 5.04 22.73
CA SER A 368 -34.31 4.94 22.12
C SER A 368 -35.34 5.80 22.87
N SER A 369 -36.17 6.57 22.15
CA SER A 369 -37.51 6.97 22.61
C SER A 369 -38.36 7.48 21.44
N SER A 370 -39.38 6.67 21.12
CA SER A 370 -40.78 7.02 20.78
C SER A 370 -41.16 8.40 20.20
N LEU A 371 -41.84 8.34 19.05
CA LEU A 371 -43.11 9.02 18.68
C LEU A 371 -43.32 10.48 19.11
N ILE A 372 -43.22 11.40 18.15
CA ILE A 372 -44.18 12.51 17.97
C ILE A 372 -44.40 12.75 16.47
N THR A 373 -45.67 12.71 16.07
CA THR A 373 -46.22 13.13 14.78
C THR A 373 -46.25 14.65 14.68
N SER A 374 -45.86 15.21 13.54
CA SER A 374 -46.49 16.44 13.05
C SER A 374 -46.23 16.64 11.56
N ASP A 375 -47.33 16.84 10.84
CA ASP A 375 -47.46 17.24 9.45
C ASP A 375 -46.51 18.36 9.03
N SER A 376 -45.87 18.18 7.87
CA SER A 376 -45.74 19.27 6.88
C SER A 376 -45.39 18.67 5.52
N GLN A 377 -46.28 18.91 4.56
CA GLN A 377 -46.08 18.61 3.14
C GLN A 377 -44.97 19.47 2.53
N PRO A 378 -44.33 18.97 1.47
CA PRO A 378 -43.93 19.84 0.36
C PRO A 378 -44.55 19.43 -0.99
N ASN A 379 -44.92 20.47 -1.73
CA ASN A 379 -45.39 20.50 -3.11
C ASN A 379 -44.70 19.51 -4.07
N PRO A 380 -45.44 18.88 -5.01
CA PRO A 380 -44.84 18.16 -6.13
C PRO A 380 -44.51 19.12 -7.29
N GLY A 381 -43.23 19.18 -7.65
CA GLY A 381 -42.75 19.69 -8.95
C GLY A 381 -42.96 18.65 -10.07
N PRO A 382 -42.75 19.03 -11.34
CA PRO A 382 -43.55 18.53 -12.46
C PRO A 382 -43.19 17.12 -12.91
N VAL A 383 -44.25 16.39 -13.24
CA VAL A 383 -44.29 15.09 -13.91
C VAL A 383 -43.69 15.21 -15.31
N ILE A 384 -42.59 14.51 -15.57
CA ILE A 384 -42.13 14.19 -16.92
C ILE A 384 -42.64 12.80 -17.26
N LEU A 385 -43.62 12.74 -18.18
CA LEU A 385 -44.01 11.51 -18.86
C LEU A 385 -42.85 11.01 -19.72
N LEU A 386 -42.35 9.80 -19.45
CA LEU A 386 -41.68 9.00 -20.45
C LEU A 386 -42.47 7.72 -20.70
N GLN A 387 -42.74 7.53 -21.97
CA GLN A 387 -43.63 6.57 -22.58
C GLN A 387 -42.97 5.19 -22.63
N GLU A 388 -43.73 4.16 -22.30
CA GLU A 388 -43.31 2.75 -22.39
C GLU A 388 -43.00 2.35 -23.84
N GLY A 389 -41.87 1.66 -24.04
CA GLY A 389 -41.54 0.92 -25.24
C GLY A 389 -40.94 -0.43 -24.85
N GLY A 390 -41.69 -1.50 -25.11
CA GLY A 390 -41.46 -2.82 -24.54
C GLY A 390 -40.49 -3.74 -25.28
N ALA A 391 -40.39 -4.93 -24.65
CA ALA A 391 -40.05 -6.26 -25.18
C ALA A 391 -38.62 -6.51 -25.71
N GLY A 392 -37.93 -7.43 -25.02
CA GLY A 392 -36.74 -8.09 -25.56
C GLY A 392 -36.01 -8.96 -24.55
N ALA A 393 -36.64 -10.04 -24.08
CA ALA A 393 -35.96 -11.08 -23.30
C ALA A 393 -34.92 -11.79 -24.20
N ARG A 394 -33.65 -11.77 -23.77
CA ARG A 394 -32.60 -12.67 -24.26
C ARG A 394 -31.79 -13.19 -23.08
N GLU A 395 -31.85 -14.50 -22.88
CA GLU A 395 -30.96 -15.24 -21.99
C GLU A 395 -29.50 -15.16 -22.50
N PRO A 396 -28.50 -15.04 -21.60
CA PRO A 396 -27.13 -15.37 -21.93
C PRO A 396 -26.80 -16.80 -21.48
N GLY A 397 -26.41 -17.60 -22.46
CA GLY A 397 -26.09 -19.01 -22.34
C GLY A 397 -24.90 -19.34 -21.43
N MET A 398 -24.96 -20.57 -20.91
CA MET A 398 -23.89 -21.27 -20.23
C MET A 398 -22.64 -21.38 -21.11
N TYR A 399 -21.51 -20.86 -20.65
CA TYR A 399 -20.20 -21.23 -21.17
C TYR A 399 -19.73 -22.52 -20.49
N SER A 400 -19.73 -23.60 -21.26
CA SER A 400 -19.11 -24.89 -20.92
C SER A 400 -17.59 -24.78 -21.09
N PHE A 401 -16.84 -24.96 -20.00
CA PHE A 401 -15.39 -25.18 -20.05
C PHE A 401 -15.12 -26.62 -20.48
N SER A 402 -14.60 -26.80 -21.70
CA SER A 402 -14.05 -28.07 -22.16
C SER A 402 -12.60 -28.19 -21.68
N LEU A 403 -12.37 -29.18 -20.80
CA LEU A 403 -11.04 -29.62 -20.38
C LEU A 403 -10.32 -30.26 -21.58
N LEU A 404 -9.26 -29.63 -22.07
CA LEU A 404 -8.25 -30.29 -22.90
C LEU A 404 -7.40 -31.21 -22.01
N LYS A 405 -7.74 -32.49 -22.04
CA LYS A 405 -6.85 -33.58 -21.62
C LYS A 405 -5.81 -33.85 -22.71
N GLY A 406 -4.55 -33.87 -22.29
CA GLY A 406 -3.54 -34.73 -22.89
C GLY A 406 -2.32 -34.00 -23.41
N ILE A 407 -1.18 -34.24 -22.78
CA ILE A 407 0.04 -34.71 -23.45
C ILE A 407 0.87 -35.49 -22.41
N ARG A 408 1.47 -36.56 -22.91
CA ARG A 408 2.09 -37.68 -22.20
C ARG A 408 3.49 -37.35 -21.65
N LYS A 409 3.84 -38.12 -20.62
CA LYS A 409 5.17 -38.36 -20.05
C LYS A 409 6.20 -38.76 -21.12
N SER A 410 7.43 -38.27 -20.99
CA SER A 410 8.65 -39.07 -21.15
C SER A 410 9.86 -38.36 -20.53
N SER A 411 10.33 -38.90 -19.41
CA SER A 411 11.67 -38.65 -18.87
C SER A 411 12.70 -39.52 -19.61
N PRO A 412 13.96 -39.08 -19.76
CA PRO A 412 15.08 -39.98 -19.85
C PRO A 412 15.93 -39.95 -18.57
N ALA A 413 16.33 -41.14 -18.14
CA ALA A 413 17.27 -41.43 -17.07
C ALA A 413 18.72 -41.05 -17.45
N PRO A 414 19.66 -40.94 -16.49
CA PRO A 414 21.00 -40.42 -16.72
C PRO A 414 21.96 -41.49 -17.26
N ARG A 415 22.89 -41.06 -18.13
CA ARG A 415 24.04 -41.87 -18.55
C ARG A 415 25.16 -41.78 -17.52
N SER A 416 25.64 -42.94 -17.10
CA SER A 416 26.91 -43.16 -16.43
C SER A 416 28.08 -42.90 -17.39
N LEU A 417 29.14 -42.25 -16.90
CA LEU A 417 30.47 -42.32 -17.49
C LEU A 417 31.49 -42.59 -16.38
N SER A 418 32.17 -43.72 -16.56
CA SER A 418 33.31 -44.21 -15.82
C SER A 418 34.62 -43.67 -16.41
N GLY A 419 35.54 -43.27 -15.54
CA GLY A 419 36.98 -43.53 -15.62
C GLY A 419 37.82 -42.86 -16.73
N SER A 420 38.79 -42.05 -16.33
CA SER A 420 40.22 -42.42 -16.38
C SER A 420 41.10 -41.25 -15.91
N GLU A 421 42.15 -41.64 -15.20
CA GLU A 421 43.25 -40.82 -14.70
C GLU A 421 44.15 -40.37 -15.86
N HIS A 422 44.70 -39.15 -15.78
CA HIS A 422 46.14 -38.93 -16.00
C HIS A 422 46.59 -37.55 -15.49
N SER A 423 47.82 -37.58 -15.00
CA SER A 423 48.65 -36.55 -14.39
C SER A 423 49.12 -35.47 -15.36
N ASP A 424 49.37 -34.26 -14.85
CA ASP A 424 50.70 -33.62 -14.76
C ASP A 424 50.69 -32.08 -14.84
N SER A 425 51.42 -31.49 -13.88
CA SER A 425 52.22 -30.26 -13.91
C SER A 425 51.70 -28.93 -14.52
N LEU A 426 51.69 -27.91 -13.64
CA LEU A 426 51.85 -26.45 -13.81
C LEU A 426 52.94 -26.05 -14.86
N PRO A 427 53.03 -24.81 -15.41
CA PRO A 427 52.82 -23.53 -14.69
C PRO A 427 52.23 -22.32 -15.49
N ALA A 428 52.19 -21.20 -14.76
CA ALA A 428 51.64 -19.88 -15.06
C ALA A 428 52.28 -19.10 -16.23
N SER A 429 51.47 -18.24 -16.88
CA SER A 429 51.78 -16.90 -17.41
C SER A 429 50.55 -16.41 -18.22
N SER A 430 49.88 -15.31 -17.87
CA SER A 430 50.16 -13.91 -18.26
C SER A 430 49.15 -13.39 -19.30
N GLN A 431 48.70 -12.14 -19.12
CA GLN A 431 48.18 -11.19 -20.14
C GLN A 431 46.77 -11.50 -20.70
N SER A 432 45.76 -10.69 -20.35
CA SER A 432 45.36 -9.35 -20.85
C SER A 432 44.45 -9.44 -22.08
N GLU A 433 43.25 -8.83 -21.97
CA GLU A 433 42.30 -8.34 -23.00
C GLU A 433 40.92 -8.38 -22.32
N ASP A 434 40.40 -7.29 -21.76
CA ASP A 434 39.86 -6.08 -22.39
C ASP A 434 38.88 -6.38 -23.53
N ILE A 435 37.62 -6.64 -23.17
CA ILE A 435 36.47 -6.53 -24.07
C ILE A 435 35.42 -5.68 -23.36
N GLY A 436 35.32 -4.43 -23.80
CA GLY A 436 34.21 -3.55 -23.48
C GLY A 436 32.91 -4.08 -24.06
N LEU A 437 31.90 -4.19 -23.21
CA LEU A 437 30.49 -4.25 -23.59
C LEU A 437 29.85 -2.93 -23.21
N ARG A 438 29.58 -2.12 -24.24
CA ARG A 438 28.67 -0.98 -24.16
C ARG A 438 27.26 -1.51 -23.87
N LEU A 439 26.63 -0.96 -22.85
CA LEU A 439 25.18 -0.83 -22.74
C LEU A 439 24.76 0.51 -23.36
#